data_AF-A0A088GLE0-F1
#
_entry.id   AF-A0A088GLE0-F1
#
_cell.length_a   1.000
_cell.length_b   1.000
_cell.length_c   1.000
_cell.angle_alpha   90.00
_cell.angle_beta   90.00
_cell.angle_gamma   90.00
#
_symmetry.space_group_name_H-M   'P 1'
#
loop_
_entity.id
_entity.type
_entity.pdbx_description
1 polymer ?
#
loop_
_entity_poly.entity_id
_entity_poly.type
_entity_poly.pdbx_seq_one_letter_code
_entity_poly.pdbx_strand_id
1 'polypeptide(L)'
;MDFKELLTGNELTEEQVAKVIADMTENGIYITSEQDADTRLSKMKEQRDKARADLTAKEEEVTELTATIAERDETISKHVENESSIEGLRAELEEANNGRTKLERSQKLDALLRKAGATDTEYMAYKLGGVDGLEVDDEGNFTGIDERLNELKEQHPKYFGGDKPANGYEVLDNKLEDGNQPASDPFTTAMEKYK
;
A
#
# COMPACT_ATOMS: atom_id res chain seq x y z
N MET A 1 14.26 -42.54 72.53
CA MET A 1 14.95 -41.99 73.69
C MET A 1 15.02 -40.49 73.47
N ASP A 2 14.26 -39.74 74.25
CA ASP A 2 14.35 -38.29 74.23
C ASP A 2 15.59 -37.80 75.00
N PHE A 3 15.93 -36.52 74.87
CA PHE A 3 17.13 -35.97 75.51
C PHE A 3 17.07 -36.05 77.04
N LYS A 4 15.87 -35.92 77.63
CA LYS A 4 15.68 -35.99 79.08
C LYS A 4 15.92 -37.43 79.57
N GLU A 5 15.35 -38.41 78.89
CA GLU A 5 15.55 -39.85 79.13
C GLU A 5 17.02 -40.25 78.99
N LEU A 6 17.73 -39.70 78.00
CA LEU A 6 19.17 -39.93 77.82
C LEU A 6 19.96 -39.42 79.03
N LEU A 7 19.67 -38.23 79.53
CA LEU A 7 20.38 -37.67 80.69
C LEU A 7 20.11 -38.48 81.96
N THR A 8 18.85 -38.84 82.23
CA THR A 8 18.51 -39.71 83.36
C THR A 8 19.16 -41.08 83.25
N GLY A 9 19.25 -41.64 82.05
CA GLY A 9 19.96 -42.90 81.78
C GLY A 9 21.47 -42.84 81.99
N ASN A 10 22.07 -41.65 82.03
CA ASN A 10 23.47 -41.40 82.38
C ASN A 10 23.66 -41.05 83.87
N GLU A 11 22.71 -41.44 84.73
CA GLU A 11 22.77 -41.30 86.19
C GLU A 11 22.71 -39.85 86.74
N LEU A 12 22.24 -38.87 85.94
CA LEU A 12 21.94 -37.53 86.45
C LEU A 12 20.65 -37.53 87.28
N THR A 13 20.62 -36.75 88.36
CA THR A 13 19.40 -36.58 89.18
C THR A 13 18.36 -35.71 88.46
N GLU A 14 17.08 -35.86 88.80
CA GLU A 14 16.00 -35.06 88.21
C GLU A 14 16.24 -33.54 88.32
N GLU A 15 16.81 -33.10 89.45
CA GLU A 15 17.15 -31.70 89.71
C GLU A 15 18.26 -31.18 88.79
N GLN A 16 19.29 -32.00 88.52
CA GLN A 16 20.36 -31.68 87.58
C GLN A 16 19.84 -31.64 86.14
N VAL A 17 18.99 -32.61 85.75
CA VAL A 17 18.36 -32.66 84.42
C VAL A 17 17.48 -31.43 84.20
N ALA A 18 16.67 -31.02 85.18
CA ALA A 18 15.84 -29.83 85.10
C ALA A 18 16.69 -28.56 84.91
N LYS A 19 17.80 -28.43 85.66
CA LYS A 19 18.73 -27.31 85.53
C LYS A 19 19.37 -27.26 84.14
N VAL A 20 19.84 -28.39 83.60
CA VAL A 20 20.43 -28.46 82.25
C VAL A 20 19.43 -28.02 81.18
N ILE A 21 18.19 -28.50 81.23
CA ILE A 21 17.15 -28.12 80.27
C ILE A 21 16.79 -26.63 80.38
N ALA A 22 16.72 -26.09 81.60
CA ALA A 22 16.48 -24.67 81.85
C ALA A 22 17.62 -23.80 81.29
N ASP A 23 18.88 -24.14 81.61
CA ASP A 23 20.07 -23.46 81.12
C ASP A 23 20.14 -23.50 79.58
N MET A 24 19.80 -24.64 78.96
CA MET A 24 19.71 -24.74 77.49
C MET A 24 18.68 -23.77 76.90
N THR A 25 17.50 -23.69 77.51
CA THR A 25 16.43 -22.80 77.04
C THR A 25 16.81 -21.33 77.21
N GLU A 26 17.37 -20.96 78.37
CA GLU A 26 17.85 -19.61 78.66
C GLU A 26 18.94 -19.16 77.67
N ASN A 27 19.80 -20.11 77.24
CA ASN A 27 20.85 -19.86 76.26
C ASN A 27 20.41 -20.10 74.80
N GLY A 28 19.12 -20.35 74.53
CA GLY A 28 18.59 -20.53 73.17
C GLY A 28 19.07 -21.80 72.45
N ILE A 29 19.46 -22.83 73.20
CA ILE A 29 19.88 -24.13 72.66
C ILE A 29 18.63 -25.01 72.50
N TYR A 30 18.26 -25.27 71.25
CA TYR A 30 17.12 -26.13 70.90
C TYR A 30 17.62 -27.43 70.29
N ILE A 31 16.93 -28.52 70.58
CA ILE A 31 17.27 -29.86 70.11
C ILE A 31 16.28 -30.26 69.02
N THR A 32 16.78 -30.89 67.97
CA THR A 32 15.99 -31.46 66.89
C THR A 32 16.35 -32.94 66.74
N SER A 33 15.40 -33.75 66.27
CA SER A 33 15.66 -35.15 65.91
C SER A 33 16.45 -35.29 64.60
N GLU A 34 16.62 -34.20 63.85
CA GLU A 34 17.35 -34.18 62.57
C GLU A 34 18.84 -33.92 62.80
N GLN A 35 19.69 -34.84 62.36
CA GLN A 35 21.14 -34.65 62.36
C GLN A 35 21.56 -33.54 61.38
N ASP A 36 22.56 -32.74 61.76
CA ASP A 36 23.17 -31.67 60.95
C ASP A 36 22.16 -30.63 60.41
N ALA A 37 21.10 -30.34 61.19
CA ALA A 37 20.02 -29.45 60.78
C ALA A 37 20.51 -28.06 60.35
N ASP A 38 21.50 -27.48 61.05
CA ASP A 38 22.07 -26.17 60.71
C ASP A 38 22.76 -26.17 59.34
N THR A 39 23.51 -27.23 59.04
CA THR A 39 24.19 -27.41 57.75
C THR A 39 23.18 -27.54 56.62
N ARG A 40 22.13 -28.35 56.83
CA ARG A 40 21.06 -28.53 55.83
C ARG A 40 20.29 -27.25 55.60
N LEU A 41 19.93 -26.53 56.67
CA LEU A 41 19.22 -25.26 56.59
C LEU A 41 20.06 -24.20 55.86
N SER A 42 21.35 -24.13 56.13
CA SER A 42 22.26 -23.18 55.46
C SER A 42 22.35 -23.47 53.97
N LYS A 43 22.56 -24.75 53.59
CA LYS A 43 22.55 -25.16 52.17
C LYS A 43 21.23 -24.88 51.48
N MET A 44 20.09 -25.12 52.15
CA MET A 44 18.78 -24.82 51.58
C MET A 44 18.56 -23.32 51.38
N LYS A 45 19.02 -22.49 52.32
CA LYS A 45 18.99 -21.03 52.17
C LYS A 45 19.81 -20.59 50.95
N GLU A 46 21.03 -21.07 50.81
CA GLU A 46 21.89 -20.78 49.65
C GLU A 46 21.23 -21.19 48.32
N GLN A 47 20.68 -22.40 48.24
CA GLN A 47 20.01 -22.89 47.05
C GLN A 47 18.76 -22.06 46.70
N ARG A 48 17.96 -21.71 47.70
CA ARG A 48 16.79 -20.84 47.51
C ARG A 48 17.20 -19.45 47.04
N ASP A 49 18.23 -18.87 47.64
CA ASP A 49 18.67 -17.51 47.30
C ASP A 49 19.23 -17.48 45.87
N LYS A 50 19.98 -18.52 45.47
CA LYS A 50 20.40 -18.71 44.08
C LYS A 50 19.21 -18.87 43.12
N ALA A 51 18.27 -19.77 43.43
CA ALA A 51 17.09 -19.99 42.58
C ALA A 51 16.25 -18.71 42.42
N ARG A 52 16.17 -17.89 43.49
CA ARG A 52 15.48 -16.60 43.45
C ARG A 52 16.19 -15.59 42.55
N ALA A 53 17.52 -15.52 42.63
CA ALA A 53 18.30 -14.67 41.74
C ALA A 53 18.17 -15.09 40.27
N ASP A 54 18.25 -16.40 39.99
CA ASP A 54 18.08 -16.96 38.65
C ASP A 54 16.67 -16.68 38.09
N LEU A 55 15.63 -16.79 38.93
CA LEU A 55 14.26 -16.47 38.54
C LEU A 55 14.10 -15.00 38.16
N THR A 56 14.59 -14.08 39.00
CA THR A 56 14.52 -12.64 38.72
C THR A 56 15.26 -12.27 37.43
N ALA A 57 16.46 -12.82 37.20
CA ALA A 57 17.18 -12.58 35.96
C ALA A 57 16.42 -13.09 34.72
N LYS A 58 15.73 -14.24 34.85
CA LYS A 58 14.91 -14.78 33.76
C LYS A 58 13.63 -13.97 33.52
N GLU A 59 13.02 -13.42 34.55
CA GLU A 59 11.87 -12.52 34.43
C GLU A 59 12.25 -11.21 33.70
N GLU A 60 13.44 -10.66 33.99
CA GLU A 60 13.99 -9.51 33.27
C GLU A 60 14.25 -9.83 31.80
N GLU A 61 14.89 -10.97 31.50
CA GLU A 61 15.16 -11.43 30.13
C GLU A 61 13.85 -11.62 29.32
N VAL A 62 12.82 -12.21 29.92
CA VAL A 62 11.51 -12.39 29.29
C VAL A 62 10.86 -11.04 28.98
N THR A 63 10.99 -10.07 29.90
CA THR A 63 10.45 -8.72 29.70
C THR A 63 11.13 -8.02 28.52
N GLU A 64 12.46 -8.09 28.42
CA GLU A 64 13.23 -7.51 27.32
C GLU A 64 12.93 -8.18 25.97
N LEU A 65 12.84 -9.51 25.95
CA LEU A 65 12.47 -10.26 24.75
C LEU A 65 11.05 -9.92 24.28
N THR A 66 10.11 -9.75 25.21
CA THR A 66 8.72 -9.38 24.88
C THR A 66 8.66 -7.98 24.28
N ALA A 67 9.41 -7.02 24.82
CA ALA A 67 9.51 -5.68 24.25
C ALA A 67 10.12 -5.70 22.84
N THR A 68 11.20 -6.46 22.65
CA THR A 68 11.86 -6.63 21.34
C THR A 68 10.92 -7.24 20.29
N ILE A 69 10.09 -8.21 20.69
CA ILE A 69 9.10 -8.82 19.79
C ILE A 69 8.05 -7.78 19.36
N ALA A 70 7.55 -6.97 20.30
CA ALA A 70 6.55 -5.94 19.99
C ALA A 70 7.09 -4.90 18.98
N GLU A 71 8.34 -4.45 19.16
CA GLU A 71 8.99 -3.52 18.22
C GLU A 71 9.19 -4.14 16.82
N ARG A 72 9.53 -5.44 16.77
CA ARG A 72 9.68 -6.17 15.51
C ARG A 72 8.35 -6.31 14.79
N ASP A 73 7.26 -6.60 15.50
CA ASP A 73 5.92 -6.74 14.91
C ASP A 73 5.44 -5.41 14.32
N GLU A 74 5.72 -4.28 14.97
CA GLU A 74 5.44 -2.95 14.42
C GLU A 74 6.24 -2.71 13.13
N THR A 75 7.53 -3.08 13.13
CA THR A 75 8.40 -2.93 11.95
C THR A 75 7.94 -3.78 10.78
N ILE A 76 7.54 -5.03 11.03
CA ILE A 76 6.99 -5.94 10.02
C ILE A 76 5.69 -5.37 9.44
N SER A 77 4.81 -4.84 10.30
CA SER A 77 3.54 -4.25 9.85
C SER A 77 3.77 -3.08 8.89
N LYS A 78 4.70 -2.17 9.22
CA LYS A 78 5.12 -1.07 8.34
C LYS A 78 5.72 -1.56 7.01
N HIS A 79 6.47 -2.67 7.03
CA HIS A 79 7.02 -3.25 5.81
C HIS A 79 5.92 -3.75 4.87
N VAL A 80 4.92 -4.46 5.40
CA VAL A 80 3.77 -4.95 4.63
C VAL A 80 2.98 -3.80 4.02
N GLU A 81 2.74 -2.72 4.77
CA GLU A 81 2.05 -1.52 4.26
C GLU A 81 2.84 -0.84 3.12
N ASN A 82 4.16 -0.76 3.26
CA ASN A 82 5.04 -0.20 2.23
C ASN A 82 5.05 -1.07 0.96
N GLU A 83 5.11 -2.40 1.10
CA GLU A 83 5.06 -3.32 -0.05
C GLU A 83 3.75 -3.16 -0.83
N SER A 84 2.62 -3.11 -0.13
CA SER A 84 1.31 -2.88 -0.77
C SER A 84 1.25 -1.53 -1.48
N SER A 85 1.81 -0.48 -0.88
CA SER A 85 1.89 0.85 -1.50
C SER A 85 2.78 0.85 -2.75
N ILE A 86 3.90 0.13 -2.73
CA ILE A 86 4.80 -0.01 -3.88
C ILE A 86 4.11 -0.77 -5.02
N GLU A 87 3.35 -1.82 -4.72
CA GLU A 87 2.57 -2.54 -5.74
C GLU A 87 1.50 -1.64 -6.38
N GLY A 88 0.78 -0.86 -5.57
CA GLY A 88 -0.19 0.13 -6.08
C GLY A 88 0.46 1.16 -7.01
N LEU A 89 1.57 1.78 -6.58
CA LEU A 89 2.30 2.75 -7.39
C LEU A 89 2.84 2.15 -8.70
N ARG A 90 3.24 0.88 -8.71
CA ARG A 90 3.67 0.19 -9.93
C ARG A 90 2.52 0.01 -10.91
N ALA A 91 1.35 -0.38 -10.44
CA ALA A 91 0.17 -0.51 -11.28
C ALA A 91 -0.25 0.84 -11.89
N GLU A 92 -0.26 1.91 -11.09
CA GLU A 92 -0.55 3.26 -11.58
C GLU A 92 0.47 3.73 -12.61
N LEU A 93 1.76 3.45 -12.39
CA LEU A 93 2.83 3.79 -13.33
C LEU A 93 2.68 3.04 -14.66
N GLU A 94 2.31 1.76 -14.62
CA GLU A 94 2.06 0.95 -15.81
C GLU A 94 0.87 1.48 -16.60
N GLU A 95 -0.24 1.76 -15.93
CA GLU A 95 -1.43 2.36 -16.55
C GLU A 95 -1.12 3.71 -17.19
N ALA A 96 -0.41 4.59 -16.47
CA ALA A 96 0.00 5.90 -16.98
C ALA A 96 0.91 5.78 -18.21
N ASN A 97 1.87 4.84 -18.21
CA ASN A 97 2.75 4.61 -19.34
C ASN A 97 2.00 4.05 -20.56
N ASN A 98 1.06 3.12 -20.34
CA ASN A 98 0.21 2.58 -21.39
C ASN A 98 -0.69 3.68 -21.99
N GLY A 99 -1.31 4.51 -21.14
CA GLY A 99 -2.11 5.66 -21.55
C GLY A 99 -1.29 6.67 -22.36
N ARG A 100 -0.08 7.01 -21.91
CA ARG A 100 0.83 7.91 -22.64
C ARG A 100 1.22 7.34 -23.99
N THR A 101 1.62 6.08 -24.05
CA THR A 101 1.99 5.40 -25.30
C THR A 101 0.82 5.38 -26.28
N LYS A 102 -0.39 5.09 -25.80
CA LYS A 102 -1.61 5.10 -26.61
C LYS A 102 -1.93 6.49 -27.16
N LEU A 103 -1.77 7.53 -26.33
CA LEU A 103 -1.96 8.92 -26.74
C LEU A 103 -0.94 9.35 -27.80
N GLU A 104 0.34 9.08 -27.59
CA GLU A 104 1.42 9.39 -28.53
C GLU A 104 1.17 8.70 -29.89
N ARG A 105 0.78 7.41 -29.88
CA ARG A 105 0.41 6.68 -31.09
C ARG A 105 -0.83 7.28 -31.77
N SER A 106 -1.83 7.69 -31.00
CA SER A 106 -3.05 8.28 -31.55
C SER A 106 -2.75 9.59 -32.28
N GLN A 107 -1.89 10.42 -31.70
CA GLN A 107 -1.41 11.66 -32.33
C GLN A 107 -0.62 11.39 -33.61
N LYS A 108 0.28 10.39 -33.60
CA LYS A 108 1.00 9.97 -34.81
C LYS A 108 0.04 9.51 -35.92
N LEU A 109 -0.97 8.70 -35.57
CA LEU A 109 -1.94 8.18 -36.53
C LEU A 109 -2.80 9.31 -37.13
N ASP A 110 -3.30 10.23 -36.30
CA ASP A 110 -4.04 11.40 -36.77
C ASP A 110 -3.19 12.25 -37.74
N ALA A 111 -1.91 12.49 -37.41
CA ALA A 111 -1.01 13.22 -38.30
C ALA A 111 -0.80 12.52 -39.65
N LEU A 112 -0.64 11.19 -39.66
CA LEU A 112 -0.52 10.40 -40.88
C LEU A 112 -1.80 10.42 -41.73
N LEU A 113 -2.97 10.27 -41.10
CA LEU A 113 -4.26 10.33 -41.78
C LEU A 113 -4.51 11.72 -42.39
N ARG A 114 -4.19 12.80 -41.67
CA ARG A 114 -4.25 14.18 -42.21
C ARG A 114 -3.33 14.36 -43.40
N LYS A 115 -2.08 13.91 -43.30
CA LYS A 115 -1.10 13.96 -44.40
C LYS A 115 -1.57 13.15 -45.61
N ALA A 116 -2.27 12.05 -45.37
CA ALA A 116 -2.87 11.22 -46.40
C ALA A 116 -4.13 11.85 -47.04
N GLY A 117 -4.62 12.97 -46.50
CA GLY A 117 -5.78 13.71 -47.02
C GLY A 117 -7.13 13.25 -46.46
N ALA A 118 -7.14 12.59 -45.29
CA ALA A 118 -8.38 12.21 -44.63
C ALA A 118 -9.16 13.45 -44.16
N THR A 119 -10.43 13.55 -44.52
CA THR A 119 -11.32 14.65 -44.11
C THR A 119 -11.95 14.42 -42.74
N ASP A 120 -12.05 13.15 -42.32
CA ASP A 120 -12.51 12.71 -40.99
C ASP A 120 -11.49 11.69 -40.44
N THR A 121 -10.54 12.17 -39.64
CA THR A 121 -9.42 11.35 -39.15
C THR A 121 -9.85 10.39 -38.05
N GLU A 122 -10.84 10.76 -37.24
CA GLU A 122 -11.37 9.92 -36.16
C GLU A 122 -12.08 8.69 -36.74
N TYR A 123 -12.93 8.89 -37.75
CA TYR A 123 -13.62 7.78 -38.40
C TYR A 123 -12.65 6.87 -39.18
N MET A 124 -11.65 7.45 -39.86
CA MET A 124 -10.64 6.66 -40.56
C MET A 124 -9.72 5.88 -39.61
N ALA A 125 -9.34 6.48 -38.47
CA ALA A 125 -8.62 5.77 -37.42
C ALA A 125 -9.46 4.60 -36.88
N TYR A 126 -10.76 4.79 -36.64
CA TYR A 126 -11.66 3.70 -36.25
C TYR A 126 -11.71 2.56 -37.28
N LYS A 127 -11.73 2.89 -38.58
CA LYS A 127 -11.72 1.88 -39.66
C LYS A 127 -10.42 1.08 -39.74
N LEU A 128 -9.30 1.66 -39.30
CA LEU A 128 -8.03 0.95 -39.13
C LEU A 128 -7.97 0.10 -37.85
N GLY A 129 -9.02 0.10 -37.03
CA GLY A 129 -9.01 -0.57 -35.72
C GLY A 129 -8.37 0.27 -34.61
N GLY A 130 -8.18 1.57 -34.84
CA GLY A 130 -7.45 2.46 -33.93
C GLY A 130 -5.97 2.11 -33.84
N VAL A 131 -5.30 2.66 -32.83
CA VAL A 131 -3.86 2.42 -32.62
C VAL A 131 -3.54 0.98 -32.17
N ASP A 132 -4.53 0.25 -31.65
CA ASP A 132 -4.38 -1.13 -31.21
C ASP A 132 -4.47 -2.12 -32.40
N GLY A 133 -5.02 -1.69 -33.53
CA GLY A 133 -5.13 -2.47 -34.77
C GLY A 133 -3.90 -2.37 -35.67
N LEU A 134 -2.89 -1.59 -35.28
CA LEU A 134 -1.70 -1.31 -36.09
C LEU A 134 -0.45 -1.86 -35.39
N GLU A 135 0.41 -2.50 -36.18
CA GLU A 135 1.71 -2.95 -35.74
C GLU A 135 2.68 -1.78 -35.64
N VAL A 136 3.64 -1.88 -34.71
CA VAL A 136 4.68 -0.88 -34.50
C VAL A 136 6.05 -1.54 -34.43
N ASP A 137 7.08 -0.78 -34.77
CA ASP A 137 8.48 -1.18 -34.58
C ASP A 137 8.97 -0.89 -33.14
N ASP A 138 10.25 -1.22 -32.90
CA ASP A 138 10.93 -1.02 -31.61
C ASP A 138 10.99 0.47 -31.19
N GLU A 139 10.80 1.39 -32.13
CA GLU A 139 10.82 2.84 -31.92
C GLU A 139 9.39 3.40 -31.74
N GLY A 140 8.37 2.53 -31.82
CA GLY A 140 6.96 2.90 -31.68
C GLY A 140 6.42 3.65 -32.90
N ASN A 141 6.98 3.43 -34.08
CA ASN A 141 6.44 3.90 -35.36
C ASN A 141 5.60 2.80 -36.01
N PHE A 142 4.54 3.18 -36.71
CA PHE A 142 3.67 2.19 -37.36
C PHE A 142 4.38 1.51 -38.52
N THR A 143 4.38 0.19 -38.54
CA THR A 143 4.92 -0.62 -39.63
C THR A 143 3.82 -0.91 -40.65
N GLY A 144 4.18 -0.98 -41.95
CA GLY A 144 3.23 -1.28 -43.03
C GLY A 144 2.06 -0.28 -43.17
N ILE A 145 2.22 0.93 -42.63
CA ILE A 145 1.15 1.92 -42.56
C ILE A 145 0.80 2.50 -43.93
N ASP A 146 1.77 2.55 -44.85
CA ASP A 146 1.55 3.08 -46.20
C ASP A 146 0.60 2.17 -47.00
N GLU A 147 0.79 0.85 -46.94
CA GLU A 147 -0.11 -0.13 -47.56
C GLU A 147 -1.52 -0.03 -46.98
N ARG A 148 -1.63 0.02 -45.64
CA ARG A 148 -2.91 0.17 -44.95
C ARG A 148 -3.63 1.47 -45.32
N LEU A 149 -2.92 2.58 -45.43
CA LEU A 149 -3.49 3.86 -45.84
C LEU A 149 -3.97 3.85 -47.30
N ASN A 150 -3.27 3.15 -48.19
CA ASN A 150 -3.70 2.99 -49.58
C ASN A 150 -4.97 2.13 -49.68
N GLU A 151 -5.00 0.99 -48.98
CA GLU A 151 -6.21 0.16 -48.87
C GLU A 151 -7.39 0.95 -48.31
N LEU A 152 -7.14 1.75 -47.27
CA LEU A 152 -8.17 2.58 -46.65
C LEU A 152 -8.72 3.63 -47.62
N LYS A 153 -7.86 4.26 -48.43
CA LYS A 153 -8.26 5.19 -49.48
C LYS A 153 -9.12 4.53 -50.55
N GLU A 154 -8.76 3.33 -50.99
CA GLU A 154 -9.52 2.58 -51.99
C GLU A 154 -10.89 2.16 -51.48
N GLN A 155 -10.99 1.75 -50.21
CA GLN A 155 -12.24 1.32 -49.59
C GLN A 155 -13.14 2.50 -49.20
N HIS A 156 -12.55 3.65 -48.89
CA HIS A 156 -13.25 4.81 -48.34
C HIS A 156 -12.94 6.13 -49.08
N PRO A 157 -13.01 6.17 -50.43
CA PRO A 157 -12.51 7.28 -51.23
C PRO A 157 -13.19 8.62 -50.91
N LYS A 158 -14.47 8.61 -50.52
CA LYS A 158 -15.22 9.84 -50.16
C LYS A 158 -14.69 10.55 -48.90
N TYR A 159 -13.86 9.88 -48.09
CA TYR A 159 -13.23 10.46 -46.91
C TYR A 159 -11.78 10.89 -47.18
N PHE A 160 -11.30 10.76 -48.42
CA PHE A 160 -9.94 11.09 -48.84
C PHE A 160 -9.96 11.99 -50.06
N GLY A 161 -9.27 13.11 -49.94
CA GLY A 161 -9.35 14.13 -50.98
C GLY A 161 -10.60 14.98 -50.82
N GLY A 162 -10.36 16.27 -50.87
CA GLY A 162 -11.30 17.30 -50.52
C GLY A 162 -10.46 18.51 -50.18
N ASP A 163 -10.30 19.40 -51.15
CA ASP A 163 -10.14 20.79 -50.80
C ASP A 163 -11.25 21.07 -49.79
N LYS A 164 -10.89 21.40 -48.53
CA LYS A 164 -11.88 22.04 -47.67
C LYS A 164 -12.39 23.23 -48.48
N PRO A 165 -13.68 23.34 -48.83
CA PRO A 165 -14.18 24.62 -49.32
C PRO A 165 -13.77 25.63 -48.26
N ALA A 166 -13.03 26.65 -48.66
CA ALA A 166 -12.39 27.58 -47.73
C ALA A 166 -13.39 28.22 -46.76
N ASN A 167 -14.70 28.15 -47.04
CA ASN A 167 -15.79 28.48 -46.13
C ASN A 167 -16.96 27.51 -46.40
N GLY A 168 -17.34 26.71 -45.41
CA GLY A 168 -18.25 25.56 -45.53
C GLY A 168 -19.73 25.85 -45.74
N TYR A 169 -20.10 26.72 -46.69
CA TYR A 169 -21.48 26.83 -47.17
C TYR A 169 -21.50 27.14 -48.68
N GLU A 170 -22.21 26.33 -49.46
CA GLU A 170 -22.79 26.80 -50.73
C GLU A 170 -24.08 27.54 -50.40
N VAL A 171 -24.14 28.83 -50.75
CA VAL A 171 -25.38 29.59 -50.68
C VAL A 171 -26.26 29.12 -51.85
N LEU A 172 -27.28 28.31 -51.56
CA LEU A 172 -28.38 28.11 -52.49
C LEU A 172 -29.18 29.43 -52.54
N ASP A 173 -28.84 30.30 -53.49
CA ASP A 173 -29.62 31.52 -53.78
C ASP A 173 -30.94 31.12 -54.45
N ASN A 174 -31.90 30.68 -53.64
CA ASN A 174 -33.28 30.53 -54.04
C ASN A 174 -33.88 31.94 -54.18
N LYS A 175 -33.58 32.60 -55.29
CA LYS A 175 -34.28 33.83 -55.68
C LYS A 175 -35.78 33.53 -55.69
N LEU A 176 -36.55 34.33 -54.95
CA LEU A 176 -38.00 34.35 -55.10
C LEU A 176 -38.31 34.72 -56.56
N GLU A 177 -39.09 33.89 -57.26
CA GLU A 177 -39.69 34.30 -58.53
C GLU A 177 -40.56 35.53 -58.27
N ASP A 178 -40.16 36.64 -58.88
CA ASP A 178 -40.92 37.88 -59.03
C ASP A 178 -41.52 38.49 -57.75
N GLY A 179 -40.75 38.47 -56.66
CA GLY A 179 -41.04 39.28 -55.49
C GLY A 179 -40.87 40.78 -55.82
N ASN A 180 -41.98 41.45 -56.11
CA ASN A 180 -42.05 42.88 -56.42
C ASN A 180 -41.24 43.70 -55.40
N GLN A 181 -40.03 44.15 -55.78
CA GLN A 181 -39.18 44.97 -54.93
C GLN A 181 -39.95 46.27 -54.62
N PRO A 182 -40.17 46.63 -53.33
CA PRO A 182 -40.81 47.89 -53.02
C PRO A 182 -39.95 49.03 -53.56
N ALA A 183 -40.57 49.97 -54.29
CA ALA A 183 -39.90 51.07 -54.99
C ALA A 183 -39.14 52.06 -54.07
N SER A 184 -39.21 51.87 -52.76
CA SER A 184 -38.48 52.64 -51.75
C SER A 184 -38.26 51.79 -50.51
N ASP A 185 -37.08 51.94 -49.88
CA ASP A 185 -36.77 51.33 -48.59
C ASP A 185 -37.72 51.88 -47.50
N PRO A 186 -38.57 51.02 -46.89
CA PRO A 186 -39.55 51.45 -45.90
C PRO A 186 -38.93 52.04 -44.63
N PHE A 187 -37.64 51.77 -44.34
CA PHE A 187 -36.93 52.38 -43.21
C PHE A 187 -36.65 53.87 -43.45
N THR A 188 -36.36 54.26 -44.68
CA THR A 188 -36.15 55.68 -45.05
C THR A 188 -37.43 56.49 -44.83
N THR A 189 -38.58 55.97 -45.27
CA THR A 189 -39.89 56.62 -45.13
C THR A 189 -40.32 56.74 -43.65
N ALA A 190 -39.96 55.75 -42.82
CA ALA A 190 -40.24 55.81 -41.38
C ALA A 190 -39.41 56.89 -40.67
N MET A 191 -38.16 57.10 -41.09
CA MET A 191 -37.25 58.09 -40.49
C MET A 191 -37.60 59.55 -40.83
N GLU A 192 -38.30 59.81 -41.92
CA GLU A 192 -38.78 61.16 -42.28
C GLU A 192 -39.85 61.70 -41.34
N LYS A 193 -40.64 60.83 -40.68
CA LYS A 193 -41.64 61.26 -39.68
C LYS A 193 -41.03 61.78 -38.37
N TYR A 194 -39.72 61.59 -38.18
CA TYR A 194 -39.00 61.98 -36.96
C TYR A 194 -37.98 63.11 -37.21
N LYS A 195 -38.06 63.80 -38.35
CA LYS A 195 -37.32 65.05 -38.65
C LYS A 195 -38.26 66.24 -38.64
#